data_AF-A0A7X0RF24-F1
#
_entry.id   AF-A0A7X0RF24-F1
#
_cell.length_a   1.000
_cell.length_b   1.000
_cell.length_c   1.000
_cell.angle_alpha   90.00
_cell.angle_beta   90.00
_cell.angle_gamma   90.00
#
_symmetry.space_group_name_H-M   'P 1'
#
loop_
_entity.id
_entity.type
_entity.pdbx_description
1 polymer ?
#
loop_
_entity_poly.entity_id
_entity_poly.type
_entity_poly.pdbx_seq_one_letter_code
_entity_poly.pdbx_strand_id
1 'polypeptide(L)'
;MTEVRTSYWRTTDDEDAASSAISDGAPTDDSDGDDTVTPGTDAAAAPEADAEPEPEVTKEEAEAAWAPEARRILTRVAGAYQSLIEYAELAAEIQESSGIHTRRQVRSWIVPVLDEVARLNHEHGEPMMTSLVVHKADGTVGTSYDLALSLAGIDPIEDPLAREKHASQSRLDCYQWADANVPSGGGRPEMSPRFQQIQARQRKERRDAEQPNICPHCFMAIPPTGRCDNCG
;
A
#
# COMPACT_ATOMS: atom_id res chain seq x y z
N MET A 1 -30.08 -20.68 -2.30
CA MET A 1 -28.61 -20.71 -2.49
C MET A 1 -28.34 -19.82 -3.67
N THR A 2 -28.01 -18.57 -3.39
CA THR A 2 -27.82 -17.52 -4.40
C THR A 2 -26.40 -17.65 -4.94
N GLU A 3 -26.26 -17.83 -6.26
CA GLU A 3 -24.97 -17.89 -6.93
C GLU A 3 -24.24 -16.55 -6.76
N VAL A 4 -23.08 -16.57 -6.12
CA VAL A 4 -22.16 -15.43 -6.07
C VAL A 4 -21.44 -15.41 -7.42
N ARG A 5 -21.92 -14.57 -8.36
CA ARG A 5 -21.22 -14.31 -9.62
C ARG A 5 -19.92 -13.55 -9.30
N THR A 6 -18.80 -14.23 -9.44
CA THR A 6 -17.46 -13.66 -9.33
C THR A 6 -17.17 -12.84 -10.59
N SER A 7 -16.97 -11.53 -10.46
CA SER A 7 -16.59 -10.66 -11.57
C SER A 7 -15.07 -10.51 -11.61
N TYR A 8 -14.47 -10.78 -12.77
CA TYR A 8 -13.05 -10.62 -13.03
C TYR A 8 -12.83 -9.40 -13.91
N TRP A 9 -11.95 -8.48 -13.54
CA TRP A 9 -11.41 -7.53 -14.52
C TRP A 9 -10.23 -8.20 -15.24
N ARG A 10 -10.17 -8.04 -16.56
CA ARG A 10 -9.03 -8.39 -17.41
C ARG A 10 -8.99 -7.33 -18.50
N THR A 11 -7.94 -6.52 -18.55
CA THR A 11 -7.77 -5.58 -19.67
C THR A 11 -7.15 -6.31 -20.84
N THR A 12 -7.85 -6.31 -21.98
CA THR A 12 -7.32 -6.64 -23.31
C THR A 12 -6.40 -5.52 -23.78
N ASP A 13 -5.18 -5.43 -23.27
CA ASP A 13 -4.11 -4.58 -23.83
C ASP A 13 -2.75 -5.06 -23.27
N ASP A 14 -2.23 -6.12 -23.88
CA ASP A 14 -0.82 -6.54 -23.78
C ASP A 14 -0.33 -6.76 -25.23
N GLU A 15 -0.50 -5.74 -26.07
CA GLU A 15 0.31 -5.53 -27.27
C GLU A 15 1.07 -4.22 -27.07
N ASP A 16 2.25 -4.31 -26.47
CA ASP A 16 3.47 -3.58 -26.86
C ASP A 16 4.49 -3.56 -25.71
N ALA A 17 5.25 -4.65 -25.63
CA ALA A 17 6.55 -4.66 -24.97
C ALA A 17 7.55 -5.47 -25.81
N ALA A 18 7.80 -4.99 -27.03
CA ALA A 18 8.96 -5.42 -27.81
C ALA A 18 9.69 -4.19 -28.39
N SER A 19 10.64 -3.64 -27.63
CA SER A 19 11.81 -2.98 -28.21
C SER A 19 12.91 -2.76 -27.18
N SER A 20 13.99 -3.55 -27.26
CA SER A 20 15.25 -3.07 -27.84
C SER A 20 16.38 -4.07 -27.63
N ALA A 21 16.85 -4.66 -28.73
CA ALA A 21 18.22 -5.11 -28.90
C ALA A 21 18.67 -4.78 -30.33
N ILE A 22 19.47 -3.71 -30.44
CA ILE A 22 20.51 -3.44 -31.46
C ILE A 22 21.45 -4.67 -31.59
N SER A 23 22.06 -5.06 -32.71
CA SER A 23 22.40 -4.45 -34.00
C SER A 23 22.76 -5.55 -35.04
N ASP A 24 22.73 -5.20 -36.33
CA ASP A 24 23.72 -5.48 -37.40
C ASP A 24 23.12 -5.90 -38.77
N GLY A 25 23.56 -5.20 -39.83
CA GLY A 25 23.73 -5.78 -41.17
C GLY A 25 22.76 -5.38 -42.30
N ALA A 26 23.03 -4.23 -42.94
CA ALA A 26 23.24 -3.99 -44.39
C ALA A 26 22.32 -4.58 -45.52
N PRO A 27 22.28 -3.96 -46.73
CA PRO A 27 21.07 -3.75 -47.54
C PRO A 27 21.08 -4.42 -48.94
N THR A 28 19.93 -4.29 -49.65
CA THR A 28 19.63 -4.31 -51.13
C THR A 28 18.22 -4.95 -51.29
N ASP A 29 17.32 -4.73 -52.25
CA ASP A 29 17.25 -4.14 -53.59
C ASP A 29 15.72 -4.05 -53.86
N ASP A 30 15.16 -2.91 -54.29
CA ASP A 30 14.60 -2.68 -55.63
C ASP A 30 13.48 -3.65 -56.09
N SER A 31 12.24 -3.17 -56.22
CA SER A 31 11.39 -3.34 -57.43
C SER A 31 9.92 -2.95 -57.23
N ASP A 32 9.45 -2.19 -58.20
CA ASP A 32 8.12 -1.65 -58.49
C ASP A 32 6.98 -2.67 -58.79
N GLY A 33 5.75 -2.16 -58.72
CA GLY A 33 4.58 -2.62 -59.50
C GLY A 33 3.53 -3.37 -58.67
N ASP A 34 2.23 -3.31 -58.96
CA ASP A 34 1.38 -2.58 -59.89
C ASP A 34 -0.07 -2.92 -59.45
N ASP A 35 -1.03 -2.11 -59.89
CA ASP A 35 -2.46 -2.15 -59.64
C ASP A 35 -3.15 -3.54 -59.68
N THR A 36 -4.27 -3.68 -58.96
CA THR A 36 -5.58 -4.04 -59.58
C THR A 36 -6.76 -4.01 -58.60
N VAL A 37 -7.90 -3.59 -59.16
CA VAL A 37 -9.21 -3.29 -58.56
C VAL A 37 -10.18 -4.46 -58.77
N THR A 38 -10.83 -4.94 -57.67
CA THR A 38 -12.22 -5.48 -57.42
C THR A 38 -12.99 -6.32 -58.49
N PRO A 39 -14.22 -6.87 -58.26
CA PRO A 39 -14.97 -7.31 -57.06
C PRO A 39 -15.61 -8.73 -57.22
N GLY A 40 -16.33 -9.24 -56.20
CA GLY A 40 -17.17 -10.45 -56.36
C GLY A 40 -18.01 -10.84 -55.14
N THR A 41 -19.31 -10.55 -55.21
CA THR A 41 -20.44 -10.84 -54.31
C THR A 41 -20.68 -12.35 -54.11
N ASP A 42 -21.15 -12.79 -52.93
CA ASP A 42 -22.40 -13.57 -52.81
C ASP A 42 -22.89 -13.82 -51.36
N ALA A 43 -24.15 -13.46 -51.19
CA ALA A 43 -25.22 -13.89 -50.29
C ALA A 43 -24.96 -14.78 -49.04
N ALA A 44 -25.42 -14.22 -47.92
CA ALA A 44 -26.36 -14.78 -46.93
C ALA A 44 -25.99 -16.05 -46.12
N ALA A 45 -25.63 -15.81 -44.86
CA ALA A 45 -26.16 -16.56 -43.71
C ALA A 45 -25.94 -15.75 -42.41
N ALA A 46 -27.01 -15.15 -41.89
CA ALA A 46 -27.18 -15.06 -40.43
C ALA A 46 -27.95 -16.33 -40.04
N PRO A 47 -27.57 -17.04 -38.97
CA PRO A 47 -27.68 -16.55 -37.59
C PRO A 47 -26.39 -16.88 -36.79
N GLU A 48 -26.09 -16.36 -35.61
CA GLU A 48 -26.84 -16.38 -34.36
C GLU A 48 -26.31 -15.25 -33.46
N ALA A 49 -27.15 -14.81 -32.52
CA ALA A 49 -26.80 -13.81 -31.53
C ALA A 49 -25.75 -14.37 -30.56
N ASP A 50 -24.47 -14.09 -30.82
CA ASP A 50 -23.40 -14.34 -29.86
C ASP A 50 -23.39 -13.20 -28.85
N ALA A 51 -23.90 -13.53 -27.66
CA ALA A 51 -23.79 -12.88 -26.36
C ALA A 51 -23.10 -11.50 -26.33
N GLU A 52 -23.87 -10.47 -25.91
CA GLU A 52 -23.27 -9.23 -25.42
C GLU A 52 -22.17 -9.58 -24.39
N PRO A 53 -20.93 -9.07 -24.54
CA PRO A 53 -19.90 -9.33 -23.55
C PRO A 53 -20.42 -8.84 -22.19
N GLU A 54 -20.50 -9.77 -21.23
CA GLU A 54 -20.84 -9.47 -19.85
C GLU A 54 -19.95 -8.33 -19.32
N PRO A 55 -20.41 -7.48 -18.39
CA PRO A 55 -19.74 -6.22 -18.08
C PRO A 55 -18.35 -6.48 -17.49
N GLU A 56 -17.32 -6.27 -18.31
CA GLU A 56 -15.94 -6.16 -17.84
C GLU A 56 -15.85 -4.89 -16.99
N VAL A 57 -15.79 -5.06 -15.67
CA VAL A 57 -15.62 -3.94 -14.74
C VAL A 57 -14.32 -3.22 -15.08
N THR A 58 -14.42 -1.93 -15.40
CA THR A 58 -13.24 -1.11 -15.69
C THR A 58 -12.38 -0.92 -14.45
N LYS A 59 -11.13 -0.47 -14.63
CA LYS A 59 -10.23 -0.21 -13.51
C LYS A 59 -10.83 0.84 -12.57
N GLU A 60 -11.36 1.92 -13.13
CA GLU A 60 -11.94 3.03 -12.40
C GLU A 60 -13.18 2.60 -11.61
N GLU A 61 -14.05 1.76 -12.21
CA GLU A 61 -15.20 1.19 -11.52
C GLU A 61 -14.79 0.24 -10.38
N ALA A 62 -13.75 -0.58 -10.59
CA ALA A 62 -13.22 -1.45 -9.55
C ALA A 62 -12.64 -0.64 -8.38
N GLU A 63 -11.83 0.38 -8.65
CA GLU A 63 -11.26 1.26 -7.62
C GLU A 63 -12.36 2.01 -6.84
N ALA A 64 -13.38 2.53 -7.54
CA ALA A 64 -14.52 3.19 -6.92
C ALA A 64 -15.36 2.24 -6.04
N ALA A 65 -15.51 0.97 -6.44
CA ALA A 65 -16.19 -0.05 -5.64
C ALA A 65 -15.35 -0.53 -4.44
N TRP A 66 -14.03 -0.56 -4.58
CA TRP A 66 -13.13 -1.01 -3.52
C TRP A 66 -12.96 0.00 -2.38
N ALA A 67 -13.02 1.31 -2.64
CA ALA A 67 -12.87 2.34 -1.61
C ALA A 67 -13.88 2.24 -0.44
N PRO A 68 -15.21 2.14 -0.66
CA PRO A 68 -16.16 1.98 0.44
C PRO A 68 -15.98 0.65 1.20
N GLU A 69 -15.61 -0.43 0.50
CA GLU A 69 -15.28 -1.71 1.15
C GLU A 69 -14.03 -1.62 2.02
N ALA A 70 -12.97 -0.97 1.52
CA ALA A 70 -11.75 -0.70 2.28
C ALA A 70 -12.06 0.09 3.55
N ARG A 71 -12.87 1.14 3.47
CA ARG A 71 -13.29 1.92 4.64
C ARG A 71 -14.09 1.07 5.64
N ARG A 72 -15.00 0.21 5.17
CA ARG A 72 -15.76 -0.73 6.03
C ARG A 72 -14.83 -1.68 6.77
N ILE A 73 -13.84 -2.25 6.08
CA ILE A 73 -12.83 -3.13 6.67
C ILE A 73 -12.00 -2.38 7.71
N LEU A 74 -11.53 -1.18 7.40
CA LEU A 74 -10.73 -0.39 8.32
C LEU A 74 -11.51 0.07 9.56
N THR A 75 -12.81 0.35 9.41
CA THR A 75 -13.71 0.61 10.54
C THR A 75 -13.79 -0.61 11.47
N ARG A 76 -13.89 -1.82 10.91
CA ARG A 76 -13.86 -3.06 11.68
C ARG A 76 -12.51 -3.27 12.39
N VAL A 77 -11.39 -2.99 11.72
CA VAL A 77 -10.05 -3.04 12.32
C VAL A 77 -9.93 -2.04 13.46
N ALA A 78 -10.43 -0.82 13.27
CA ALA A 78 -10.44 0.22 14.31
C ALA A 78 -11.26 -0.19 15.55
N GLY A 79 -12.28 -1.04 15.41
CA GLY A 79 -13.06 -1.56 16.54
C GLY A 79 -12.30 -2.49 17.49
N ALA A 80 -11.07 -2.91 17.13
CA ALA A 80 -10.21 -3.71 17.98
C ALA A 80 -8.98 -2.90 18.41
N TYR A 81 -8.86 -2.65 19.71
CA TYR A 81 -7.76 -1.85 20.26
C TYR A 81 -6.39 -2.47 19.91
N GLN A 82 -5.49 -1.62 19.40
CA GLN A 82 -4.14 -2.02 18.92
C GLN A 82 -4.13 -2.95 17.71
N SER A 83 -5.26 -3.10 17.00
CA SER A 83 -5.32 -3.88 15.78
C SER A 83 -4.76 -3.11 14.58
N LEU A 84 -3.96 -3.81 13.77
CA LEU A 84 -3.40 -3.30 12.51
C LEU A 84 -3.74 -4.28 11.39
N ILE A 85 -3.67 -3.81 10.15
CA ILE A 85 -3.81 -4.66 8.98
C ILE A 85 -2.65 -4.46 8.01
N GLU A 86 -2.15 -5.56 7.43
CA GLU A 86 -1.11 -5.48 6.41
C GLU A 86 -1.72 -5.11 5.05
N TYR A 87 -0.98 -4.39 4.20
CA TYR A 87 -1.42 -4.07 2.83
C TYR A 87 -1.93 -5.29 2.05
N ALA A 88 -1.25 -6.43 2.16
CA ALA A 88 -1.63 -7.65 1.45
C ALA A 88 -2.92 -8.29 2.01
N GLU A 89 -3.13 -8.18 3.33
CA GLU A 89 -4.32 -8.70 4.00
C GLU A 89 -5.54 -7.84 3.66
N LEU A 90 -5.40 -6.51 3.75
CA LEU A 90 -6.44 -5.56 3.33
C LEU A 90 -6.81 -5.78 1.86
N ALA A 91 -5.81 -5.94 0.99
CA ALA A 91 -6.03 -6.20 -0.42
C ALA A 91 -6.85 -7.47 -0.68
N ALA A 92 -6.49 -8.56 -0.01
CA ALA A 92 -7.20 -9.83 -0.14
C ALA A 92 -8.64 -9.71 0.36
N GLU A 93 -8.84 -9.05 1.50
CA GLU A 93 -10.18 -8.88 2.08
C GLU A 93 -11.08 -7.98 1.23
N ILE A 94 -10.54 -6.90 0.66
CA ILE A 94 -11.28 -6.03 -0.27
C ILE A 94 -11.77 -6.82 -1.49
N GLN A 95 -10.91 -7.63 -2.10
CA GLN A 95 -11.31 -8.43 -3.27
C GLN A 95 -12.36 -9.47 -2.89
N GLU A 96 -12.18 -10.15 -1.76
CA GLU A 96 -13.14 -11.14 -1.27
C GLU A 96 -14.50 -10.52 -0.94
N SER A 97 -14.53 -9.37 -0.27
CA SER A 97 -15.78 -8.73 0.13
C SER A 97 -16.52 -8.04 -1.02
N SER A 98 -15.78 -7.51 -1.99
CA SER A 98 -16.35 -6.86 -3.18
C SER A 98 -16.76 -7.86 -4.27
N GLY A 99 -16.19 -9.06 -4.29
CA GLY A 99 -16.32 -10.02 -5.39
C GLY A 99 -15.61 -9.60 -6.68
N ILE A 100 -14.83 -8.51 -6.65
CA ILE A 100 -14.05 -7.99 -7.78
C ILE A 100 -12.59 -8.36 -7.54
N HIS A 101 -12.06 -9.29 -8.36
CA HIS A 101 -10.73 -9.84 -8.14
C HIS A 101 -9.68 -9.32 -9.11
N THR A 102 -8.44 -9.16 -8.62
CA THR A 102 -7.30 -8.71 -9.40
C THR A 102 -6.03 -9.52 -9.21
N ARG A 103 -5.37 -9.80 -10.33
CA ARG A 103 -4.01 -10.38 -10.37
C ARG A 103 -2.90 -9.32 -10.44
N ARG A 104 -3.25 -8.02 -10.58
CA ARG A 104 -2.25 -6.94 -10.56
C ARG A 104 -1.58 -6.89 -9.19
N GLN A 105 -0.33 -6.44 -9.18
CA GLN A 105 0.41 -6.27 -7.94
C GLN A 105 -0.34 -5.35 -6.99
N VAL A 106 -0.56 -5.79 -5.74
CA VAL A 106 -1.35 -5.09 -4.71
C VAL A 106 -1.10 -3.58 -4.68
N ARG A 107 0.17 -3.16 -4.65
CA ARG A 107 0.54 -1.74 -4.57
C ARG A 107 0.02 -0.88 -5.71
N SER A 108 -0.17 -1.42 -6.92
CA SER A 108 -0.57 -0.63 -8.08
C SER A 108 -2.01 -0.15 -8.02
N TRP A 109 -2.87 -0.81 -7.24
CA TRP A 109 -4.31 -0.51 -7.17
C TRP A 109 -4.77 -0.18 -5.74
N ILE A 110 -4.10 -0.69 -4.70
CA ILE A 110 -4.52 -0.39 -3.32
C ILE A 110 -4.20 1.06 -2.91
N VAL A 111 -3.17 1.68 -3.51
CA VAL A 111 -2.80 3.07 -3.21
C VAL A 111 -3.92 4.04 -3.59
N PRO A 112 -4.43 4.07 -4.85
CA PRO A 112 -5.54 4.95 -5.19
C PRO A 112 -6.82 4.66 -4.39
N VAL A 113 -7.07 3.39 -4.04
CA VAL A 113 -8.18 3.00 -3.14
C VAL A 113 -8.02 3.61 -1.75
N LEU A 114 -6.82 3.53 -1.15
CA LEU A 114 -6.54 4.13 0.16
C LEU A 114 -6.53 5.65 0.13
N ASP A 115 -6.14 6.25 -0.99
CA ASP A 115 -6.21 7.69 -1.19
C ASP A 115 -7.68 8.15 -1.19
N GLU A 116 -8.57 7.39 -1.81
CA GLU A 116 -10.01 7.65 -1.76
C GLU A 116 -10.58 7.46 -0.35
N VAL A 117 -10.15 6.43 0.38
CA VAL A 117 -10.50 6.28 1.81
C VAL A 117 -10.06 7.51 2.62
N ALA A 118 -8.87 8.04 2.37
CA ALA A 118 -8.40 9.24 3.08
C ALA A 118 -9.31 10.46 2.82
N ARG A 119 -9.79 10.64 1.57
CA ARG A 119 -10.75 11.69 1.22
C ARG A 119 -12.09 11.49 1.92
N LEU A 120 -12.66 10.28 1.84
CA LEU A 120 -13.91 9.94 2.50
C LEU A 120 -13.84 10.21 4.01
N ASN A 121 -12.77 9.74 4.66
CA ASN A 121 -12.59 9.98 6.08
C ASN A 121 -12.53 11.48 6.41
N HIS A 122 -11.80 12.26 5.62
CA HIS A 122 -11.71 13.71 5.80
C HIS A 122 -13.07 14.39 5.62
N GLU A 123 -13.82 14.04 4.57
CA GLU A 123 -15.17 14.58 4.29
C GLU A 123 -16.17 14.25 5.40
N HIS A 124 -16.05 13.07 6.00
CA HIS A 124 -16.90 12.63 7.12
C HIS A 124 -16.42 13.11 8.50
N GLY A 125 -15.28 13.80 8.58
CA GLY A 125 -14.69 14.22 9.86
C GLY A 125 -14.19 13.06 10.72
N GLU A 126 -13.79 11.96 10.08
CA GLU A 126 -13.31 10.73 10.70
C GLU A 126 -11.78 10.70 10.81
N PRO A 127 -11.22 9.94 11.77
CA PRO A 127 -9.77 9.85 11.93
C PRO A 127 -9.11 9.18 10.72
N MET A 128 -7.80 9.38 10.58
CA MET A 128 -7.00 8.88 9.46
C MET A 128 -6.85 7.35 9.52
N MET A 129 -7.83 6.60 9.01
CA MET A 129 -7.82 5.12 9.04
C MET A 129 -6.68 4.52 8.23
N THR A 130 -6.10 5.26 7.28
CA THR A 130 -4.88 4.84 6.56
C THR A 130 -3.70 4.61 7.51
N SER A 131 -3.72 5.16 8.73
CA SER A 131 -2.73 4.89 9.78
C SER A 131 -2.74 3.44 10.30
N LEU A 132 -3.85 2.71 10.12
CA LEU A 132 -4.00 1.30 10.52
C LEU A 132 -3.34 0.33 9.53
N VAL A 133 -3.04 0.80 8.32
CA VAL A 133 -2.47 -0.01 7.24
C VAL A 133 -0.95 0.08 7.28
N VAL A 134 -0.30 -1.07 7.47
CA VAL A 134 1.15 -1.14 7.62
C VAL A 134 1.81 -2.08 6.62
N HIS A 135 3.06 -1.79 6.28
CA HIS A 135 3.90 -2.68 5.51
C HIS A 135 4.36 -3.87 6.35
N LYS A 136 4.23 -5.08 5.80
CA LYS A 136 4.70 -6.32 6.45
C LYS A 136 6.19 -6.32 6.78
N ALA A 137 7.01 -5.63 5.98
CA ALA A 137 8.46 -5.72 6.04
C ALA A 137 9.06 -4.99 7.25
N ASP A 138 8.48 -3.86 7.64
CA ASP A 138 9.00 -2.94 8.65
C ASP A 138 7.92 -2.43 9.63
N GLY A 139 6.64 -2.65 9.32
CA GLY A 139 5.51 -2.21 10.13
C GLY A 139 5.20 -0.72 10.02
N THR A 140 5.69 -0.04 8.98
CA THR A 140 5.46 1.40 8.79
C THR A 140 4.21 1.68 7.95
N VAL A 141 3.65 2.88 8.09
CA VAL A 141 2.59 3.39 7.20
C VAL A 141 3.16 3.73 5.82
N GLY A 142 2.38 3.46 4.77
CA GLY A 142 2.80 3.74 3.40
C GLY A 142 2.50 5.16 2.92
N THR A 143 2.60 5.36 1.61
CA THR A 143 2.45 6.67 0.94
C THR A 143 1.03 7.22 1.00
N SER A 144 -0.01 6.38 1.05
CA SER A 144 -1.40 6.86 1.20
C SER A 144 -1.64 7.56 2.54
N TYR A 145 -0.73 7.42 3.52
CA TYR A 145 -0.77 8.22 4.73
C TYR A 145 -0.40 9.69 4.48
N ASP A 146 0.43 10.00 3.47
CA ASP A 146 0.80 11.36 3.12
C ASP A 146 -0.41 12.19 2.66
N LEU A 147 -1.32 11.57 1.92
CA LEU A 147 -2.55 12.25 1.51
C LEU A 147 -3.43 12.58 2.73
N ALA A 148 -3.53 11.67 3.70
CA ALA A 148 -4.28 11.93 4.92
C ALA A 148 -3.69 13.08 5.75
N LEU A 149 -2.35 13.18 5.84
CA LEU A 149 -1.67 14.32 6.45
C LEU A 149 -2.00 15.63 5.72
N SER A 150 -1.87 15.62 4.39
CA SER A 150 -2.15 16.78 3.54
C SER A 150 -3.60 17.28 3.69
N LEU A 151 -4.58 16.37 3.67
CA LEU A 151 -5.99 16.70 3.88
C LEU A 151 -6.24 17.31 5.28
N ALA A 152 -5.50 16.87 6.29
CA ALA A 152 -5.56 17.43 7.63
C ALA A 152 -4.79 18.76 7.79
N GLY A 153 -4.16 19.28 6.72
CA GLY A 153 -3.35 20.49 6.76
C GLY A 153 -2.03 20.32 7.52
N ILE A 154 -1.52 19.08 7.62
CA ILE A 154 -0.27 18.74 8.30
C ILE A 154 0.83 18.62 7.24
N ASP A 155 1.95 19.32 7.46
CA ASP A 155 3.11 19.23 6.59
C ASP A 155 3.65 17.79 6.50
N PRO A 156 4.21 17.39 5.34
CA PRO A 156 4.82 16.07 5.20
C PRO A 156 5.87 15.79 6.28
N ILE A 157 5.79 14.62 6.91
CA ILE A 157 6.72 14.20 7.95
C ILE A 157 7.81 13.32 7.33
N GLU A 158 9.00 13.88 7.13
CA GLU A 158 10.13 13.20 6.49
C GLU A 158 10.88 12.23 7.42
N ASP A 159 11.00 12.56 8.71
CA ASP A 159 11.68 11.68 9.67
C ASP A 159 10.83 10.42 9.90
N PRO A 160 11.34 9.20 9.60
CA PRO A 160 10.56 7.98 9.70
C PRO A 160 10.03 7.72 11.12
N LEU A 161 10.80 8.08 12.15
CA LEU A 161 10.39 7.90 13.54
C LEU A 161 9.29 8.90 13.94
N ALA A 162 9.40 10.17 13.55
CA ALA A 162 8.37 11.17 13.75
C ALA A 162 7.08 10.79 13.01
N ARG A 163 7.20 10.29 11.78
CA ARG A 163 6.08 9.80 10.97
C ARG A 163 5.34 8.67 11.67
N GLU A 164 6.06 7.66 12.17
CA GLU A 164 5.43 6.54 12.90
C GLU A 164 4.87 6.93 14.27
N LYS A 165 5.45 7.93 14.95
CA LYS A 165 4.85 8.49 16.17
C LYS A 165 3.53 9.19 15.85
N HIS A 166 3.49 9.98 14.79
CA HIS A 166 2.26 10.62 14.35
C HIS A 166 1.20 9.57 13.96
N ALA A 167 1.59 8.56 13.18
CA ALA A 167 0.73 7.43 12.86
C ALA A 167 0.22 6.70 14.11
N SER A 168 1.05 6.49 15.14
CA SER A 168 0.62 5.88 16.40
C SER A 168 -0.45 6.69 17.14
N GLN A 169 -0.41 8.02 17.02
CA GLN A 169 -1.44 8.89 17.57
C GLN A 169 -2.73 8.76 16.76
N SER A 170 -2.65 8.85 15.42
CA SER A 170 -3.81 8.65 14.55
C SER A 170 -4.48 7.29 14.74
N ARG A 171 -3.70 6.22 15.00
CA ARG A 171 -4.25 4.88 15.32
C ARG A 171 -5.07 4.91 16.60
N LEU A 172 -4.59 5.60 17.65
CA LEU A 172 -5.33 5.76 18.89
C LEU A 172 -6.65 6.50 18.66
N ASP A 173 -6.62 7.56 17.85
CA ASP A 173 -7.82 8.32 17.49
C ASP A 173 -8.82 7.43 16.73
N CYS A 174 -8.35 6.53 15.86
CA CYS A 174 -9.19 5.53 15.19
C CYS A 174 -9.86 4.58 16.18
N TYR A 175 -9.10 4.03 17.15
CA TYR A 175 -9.67 3.11 18.14
C TYR A 175 -10.69 3.78 19.05
N GLN A 176 -10.44 5.04 19.43
CA GLN A 176 -11.38 5.83 20.24
C GLN A 176 -12.65 6.17 19.46
N TRP A 177 -12.51 6.57 18.20
CA TRP A 177 -13.64 6.87 17.31
C TRP A 177 -14.52 5.65 17.04
N ALA A 178 -13.93 4.46 16.90
CA ALA A 178 -14.65 3.22 16.65
C ALA A 178 -15.18 2.54 17.94
N ASP A 179 -15.12 3.23 19.09
CA ASP A 179 -15.51 2.70 20.40
C ASP A 179 -14.87 1.33 20.72
N ALA A 180 -13.61 1.15 20.33
CA ALA A 180 -12.88 -0.07 20.67
C ALA A 180 -12.82 -0.27 22.19
N ASN A 181 -12.57 -1.50 22.63
CA ASN A 181 -12.37 -1.81 24.04
C ASN A 181 -11.01 -1.26 24.56
N VAL A 182 -10.93 0.07 24.68
CA VAL A 182 -9.75 0.82 25.11
C VAL A 182 -9.67 0.78 26.65
N PRO A 183 -8.46 0.63 27.24
CA PRO A 183 -8.30 0.68 28.69
C PRO A 183 -8.85 1.96 29.31
N SER A 184 -9.29 1.91 30.58
CA SER A 184 -9.95 3.02 31.30
C SER A 184 -9.16 4.35 31.37
N GLY A 185 -7.88 4.35 31.01
CA GLY A 185 -7.04 5.53 30.86
C GLY A 185 -7.05 6.17 29.46
N GLY A 186 -7.96 5.76 28.55
CA GLY A 186 -8.05 6.29 27.19
C GLY A 186 -7.05 5.67 26.20
N GLY A 187 -6.32 4.63 26.61
CA GLY A 187 -5.32 3.94 25.78
C GLY A 187 -4.01 4.70 25.66
N ARG A 188 -3.07 4.15 24.89
CA ARG A 188 -1.78 4.80 24.59
C ARG A 188 -1.46 4.67 23.11
N PRO A 189 -0.89 5.70 22.48
CA PRO A 189 -0.42 5.60 21.11
C PRO A 189 0.76 4.62 21.07
N GLU A 190 0.63 3.57 20.27
CA GLU A 190 1.67 2.57 20.08
C GLU A 190 2.06 2.44 18.60
N MET A 191 3.36 2.44 18.35
CA MET A 191 3.91 2.08 17.04
C MET A 191 3.66 0.60 16.77
N SER A 192 3.72 0.17 15.52
CA SER A 192 3.54 -1.25 15.20
C SER A 192 4.57 -2.13 15.93
N PRO A 193 4.21 -3.35 16.37
CA PRO A 193 5.14 -4.25 17.05
C PRO A 193 6.42 -4.50 16.24
N ARG A 194 6.29 -4.59 14.92
CA ARG A 194 7.43 -4.81 14.02
C ARG A 194 8.37 -3.61 13.95
N PHE A 195 7.84 -2.40 13.87
CA PHE A 195 8.67 -1.20 13.88
C PHE A 195 9.39 -1.04 15.23
N GLN A 196 8.71 -1.33 16.34
CA GLN A 196 9.33 -1.32 17.68
C GLN A 196 10.50 -2.31 17.78
N GLN A 197 10.34 -3.53 17.25
CA GLN A 197 11.41 -4.54 17.22
C GLN A 197 12.62 -4.07 16.40
N ILE A 198 12.39 -3.50 15.21
CA ILE A 198 13.47 -2.95 14.37
C ILE A 198 14.19 -1.82 15.09
N GLN A 199 13.46 -0.89 15.71
CA GLN A 199 14.04 0.21 16.46
C GLN A 199 14.85 -0.26 17.67
N ALA A 200 14.37 -1.27 18.39
CA ALA A 200 15.10 -1.87 19.51
C ALA A 200 16.42 -2.51 19.04
N ARG A 201 16.38 -3.24 17.92
CA ARG A 201 17.58 -3.83 17.31
C ARG A 201 18.58 -2.75 16.90
N GLN A 202 18.15 -1.72 16.18
CA GLN A 202 19.03 -0.64 15.75
C GLN A 202 19.62 0.14 16.93
N ARG A 203 18.85 0.36 18.01
CA ARG A 203 19.38 0.98 19.25
C ARG A 203 20.45 0.11 19.89
N LYS A 204 20.27 -1.20 19.91
CA LYS A 204 21.27 -2.15 20.39
C LYS A 204 22.52 -2.10 19.50
N GLU A 205 22.38 -2.20 18.19
CA GLU A 205 23.50 -2.15 17.24
C GLU A 205 24.30 -0.84 17.37
N ARG A 206 23.63 0.31 17.50
CA ARG A 206 24.31 1.59 17.74
C ARG A 206 25.10 1.60 19.05
N ARG A 207 24.51 1.10 20.14
CA ARG A 207 25.19 1.01 21.44
C ARG A 207 26.38 0.05 21.37
N ASP A 208 26.24 -1.07 20.67
CA ASP A 208 27.29 -2.07 20.54
C ASP A 208 28.43 -1.58 19.60
N ALA A 209 28.13 -0.67 18.66
CA ALA A 209 29.10 -0.01 17.78
C ALA A 209 29.76 1.24 18.38
N GLU A 210 29.18 1.83 19.42
CA GLU A 210 29.74 2.97 20.12
C GLU A 210 31.04 2.55 20.82
N GLN A 211 32.15 3.16 20.42
CA GLN A 211 33.44 2.84 21.02
C GLN A 211 33.43 3.24 22.50
N PRO A 212 33.90 2.36 23.41
CA PRO A 212 33.96 2.71 24.81
C PRO A 212 34.88 3.93 24.99
N ASN A 213 34.43 4.89 25.78
CA ASN A 213 35.30 6.00 26.18
C ASN A 213 36.52 5.41 26.90
N ILE A 214 37.73 5.75 26.48
CA ILE A 214 38.97 5.23 27.07
C ILE A 214 39.58 6.29 28.00
N CYS A 215 40.00 5.89 29.19
CA CYS A 215 40.69 6.79 30.14
C CYS A 215 42.05 7.25 29.58
N PRO A 216 42.35 8.56 29.53
CA PRO A 216 43.63 9.05 29.00
C PRO A 216 44.82 8.79 29.93
N HIS A 217 44.59 8.39 31.18
CA HIS A 217 45.66 8.09 32.14
C HIS A 217 46.02 6.61 32.21
N CYS A 218 45.03 5.72 32.35
CA CYS A 218 45.29 4.28 32.50
C CYS A 218 44.82 3.44 31.30
N PHE A 219 44.30 4.06 30.24
CA PHE A 219 43.86 3.41 29.00
C PHE A 219 42.79 2.30 29.17
N MET A 220 42.09 2.27 30.30
CA MET A 220 40.96 1.37 30.54
C MET A 220 39.66 1.99 30.02
N ALA A 221 38.69 1.14 29.64
CA ALA A 221 37.35 1.58 29.28
C ALA A 221 36.66 2.24 30.48
N ILE A 222 36.12 3.44 30.27
CA ILE A 222 35.35 4.20 31.25
C ILE A 222 33.92 3.66 31.24
N PRO A 223 33.39 3.22 32.40
CA PRO A 223 32.01 2.79 32.51
C PRO A 223 31.01 3.94 32.23
N PRO A 224 29.72 3.64 32.01
CA PRO A 224 28.69 4.66 31.75
C PRO A 224 28.53 5.73 32.85
N THR A 225 29.10 5.52 34.04
CA THR A 225 29.14 6.50 35.12
C THR A 225 30.00 7.73 34.79
N GLY A 226 30.85 7.65 33.77
CA GLY A 226 31.72 8.73 33.31
C GLY A 226 32.96 8.96 34.18
N ARG A 227 33.22 8.10 35.18
CA ARG A 227 34.44 8.12 35.99
C ARG A 227 35.21 6.82 35.84
N CYS A 228 36.54 6.91 35.82
CA CYS A 228 37.40 5.74 35.71
C CYS A 228 37.56 5.09 37.08
N ASP A 229 37.21 3.81 37.18
CA ASP A 229 37.30 3.05 38.45
C ASP A 229 38.74 2.96 39.01
N ASN A 230 39.77 3.14 38.16
CA ASN A 230 41.17 3.07 38.54
C ASN A 230 41.82 4.44 38.84
N CYS A 231 41.35 5.53 38.22
CA CYS A 231 41.93 6.87 38.37
C CYS A 231 41.13 7.81 39.29
N GLY A 232 39.85 7.51 39.54
CA GLY A 232 38.94 8.36 40.33
C GLY A 232 38.17 9.36 39.48
#